data_AF-A0A2V1BLM4-F1
#
_entry.id   AF-A0A2V1BLM4-F1
#
_cell.length_a   1.000
_cell.length_b   1.000
_cell.length_c   1.000
_cell.angle_alpha   90.00
_cell.angle_beta   90.00
_cell.angle_gamma   90.00
#
_symmetry.space_group_name_H-M   'P 1'
#
loop_
_entity.id
_entity.type
_entity.pdbx_description
1 polymer ?
#
loop_
_entity_poly.entity_id
_entity_poly.type
_entity_poly.pdbx_seq_one_letter_code
_entity_poly.pdbx_strand_id
1 'polypeptide(L)'
;METSFIVRIALILLSDLIFVFNVSAQLFSEEPEVTLRTTRRVTAAPTVCSTPTAVASPCRSISSLIASQSANYPEEAVPLAVDRSSKSIDYVKPYIQFQSTITYLKDPPKGYTLPGVDVLGGLDLIQSNIKNGVYKNQWSFEKDLYQLINVLPHDFHFNLPLPLVGLFTFATYRSLVSVSEDGLSLPAVYFKRDLDKYLFGTTRWTPLKLSMINGEDVTTFLETIAVTNSASQDADAIYNQLFYSPPQNLQGGANLFYSGARQFGFESNTNNYTFANGSSQEMYNFASLAPGVDSAGIVDGTTLFQTIEVDPTTDVDKLLTSRDLIEEPHNKIRRQSTTRSIPGYPDAFITHPEDPYTAGYFLDENSEVAVLRLSAFSAANSSSETDQGNQQTTIALFLAECKQRGSTKLIVDLSANGGGSVFSGYDACKRLFRRLFHTVDLSALDTDLKKYPSWKEFGGPFRFHGDNFLAITRANLSDPLMTTDFSVAGYLDEPEIPVAAFAADDIVVLYDGSCGSTCAIFAEFMKNQGGVRSIAVGGRPQDGLMQGIGGSKGSQVLTDLTIEVHREALNASLAVLEAKKANIPEAPAASWIPPDVYMDFGGRGESNPGSLPDVLVIYRESDT
;
A
#
# COMPACT_ATOMS: atom_id res chain seq x y z
N MET A 1 48.86 4.13 -15.41
CA MET A 1 47.68 3.51 -16.06
C MET A 1 46.44 4.04 -15.36
N GLU A 2 46.20 5.34 -15.48
CA GLU A 2 45.05 6.04 -14.91
C GLU A 2 44.33 6.69 -16.09
N THR A 3 43.26 6.03 -16.58
CA THR A 3 42.39 6.56 -17.66
C THR A 3 41.18 5.65 -17.91
N SER A 4 41.27 4.35 -17.65
CA SER A 4 40.17 3.40 -17.94
C SER A 4 39.01 3.44 -16.94
N PHE A 5 39.25 3.84 -15.68
CA PHE A 5 38.21 3.82 -14.64
C PHE A 5 37.23 5.00 -14.73
N ILE A 6 37.68 6.15 -15.22
CA ILE A 6 36.84 7.36 -15.41
C ILE A 6 35.85 7.16 -16.57
N VAL A 7 36.18 6.34 -17.57
CA VAL A 7 35.30 6.05 -18.72
C VAL A 7 34.07 5.23 -18.34
N ARG A 8 34.11 4.45 -17.24
CA ARG A 8 32.93 3.70 -16.75
C ARG A 8 31.98 4.52 -15.88
N ILE A 9 32.44 5.61 -15.28
CA ILE A 9 31.59 6.52 -14.49
C ILE A 9 30.94 7.58 -15.41
N ALA A 10 31.60 7.96 -16.50
CA ALA A 10 31.06 8.91 -17.49
C ALA A 10 29.92 8.35 -18.37
N LEU A 11 29.72 7.02 -18.42
CA LEU A 11 28.65 6.37 -19.20
C LEU A 11 27.29 6.27 -18.48
N ILE A 12 27.20 6.78 -17.25
CA ILE A 12 25.97 6.77 -16.43
C ILE A 12 25.26 8.15 -16.44
N LEU A 13 25.89 9.19 -17.01
CA LEU A 13 25.44 10.59 -16.93
C LEU A 13 25.13 11.24 -18.30
N LEU A 14 24.70 10.46 -19.30
CA LEU A 14 24.64 10.96 -20.69
C LEU A 14 23.58 10.29 -21.61
N SER A 15 22.39 9.97 -21.07
CA SER A 15 21.24 9.47 -21.87
C SER A 15 20.06 10.45 -22.00
N ASP A 16 20.09 11.61 -21.35
CA ASP A 16 19.15 12.70 -21.61
C ASP A 16 19.52 13.49 -22.87
N LEU A 17 18.95 13.13 -24.02
CA LEU A 17 18.65 14.10 -25.08
C LEU A 17 17.67 13.58 -26.16
N ILE A 18 16.74 14.46 -26.57
CA ILE A 18 15.91 14.42 -27.79
C ILE A 18 14.66 13.50 -27.78
N PHE A 19 13.46 14.07 -27.55
CA PHE A 19 12.54 14.43 -28.67
C PHE A 19 11.37 15.33 -28.24
N VAL A 20 11.07 16.36 -29.04
CA VAL A 20 9.93 17.29 -28.86
C VAL A 20 9.14 17.34 -30.18
N PHE A 21 7.81 17.17 -30.16
CA PHE A 21 6.80 18.07 -30.76
C PHE A 21 5.39 17.47 -30.97
N ASN A 22 4.41 18.07 -30.27
CA ASN A 22 3.08 18.56 -30.73
C ASN A 22 1.83 17.68 -31.08
N VAL A 23 0.72 18.10 -30.43
CA VAL A 23 -0.66 18.37 -30.96
C VAL A 23 -1.80 17.34 -30.79
N SER A 24 -2.53 17.53 -29.66
CA SER A 24 -3.98 17.84 -29.53
C SER A 24 -5.12 16.79 -29.62
N ALA A 25 -6.07 16.99 -28.67
CA ALA A 25 -7.48 16.55 -28.59
C ALA A 25 -7.74 15.04 -28.29
N GLN A 26 -8.75 14.64 -27.51
CA GLN A 26 -9.86 15.38 -26.86
C GLN A 26 -10.36 14.64 -25.59
N LEU A 27 -10.94 15.37 -24.63
CA LEU A 27 -11.61 14.83 -23.43
C LEU A 27 -13.05 14.37 -23.74
N PHE A 28 -13.56 13.39 -22.98
CA PHE A 28 -14.80 13.44 -22.16
C PHE A 28 -15.10 12.05 -21.57
N SER A 29 -15.64 11.99 -20.35
CA SER A 29 -16.12 10.77 -19.71
C SER A 29 -17.64 10.76 -19.61
N GLU A 30 -18.27 9.73 -20.18
CA GLU A 30 -19.64 9.33 -19.86
C GLU A 30 -19.63 7.82 -19.58
N GLU A 31 -20.36 7.38 -18.55
CA GLU A 31 -20.74 5.97 -18.45
C GLU A 31 -21.70 5.66 -19.61
N PRO A 32 -21.53 4.54 -20.35
CA PRO A 32 -22.29 4.34 -21.57
C PRO A 32 -23.76 3.94 -21.29
N GLU A 33 -24.69 4.87 -21.55
CA GLU A 33 -26.09 4.49 -21.80
C GLU A 33 -26.20 3.75 -23.14
N VAL A 34 -26.65 2.49 -23.09
CA VAL A 34 -26.80 1.65 -24.28
C VAL A 34 -28.02 2.09 -25.10
N THR A 35 -27.80 2.89 -26.14
CA THR A 35 -28.78 3.08 -27.23
C THR A 35 -28.24 2.58 -28.57
N LEU A 36 -28.93 1.59 -29.13
CA LEU A 36 -28.53 0.88 -30.36
C LEU A 36 -28.70 1.74 -31.62
N ARG A 37 -27.59 2.24 -32.19
CA ARG A 37 -27.50 2.56 -33.63
C ARG A 37 -26.16 2.16 -34.25
N THR A 38 -26.24 1.51 -35.40
CA THR A 38 -25.11 0.88 -36.11
C THR A 38 -24.37 1.82 -37.06
N THR A 39 -23.09 2.09 -36.79
CA THR A 39 -22.08 2.44 -37.82
C THR A 39 -20.69 1.98 -37.37
N ARG A 40 -19.86 1.55 -38.32
CA ARG A 40 -18.66 0.73 -38.09
C ARG A 40 -17.37 1.58 -38.04
N ARG A 41 -16.67 1.59 -36.89
CA ARG A 41 -15.23 1.93 -36.77
C ARG A 41 -14.57 0.95 -35.80
N VAL A 42 -13.30 0.63 -36.03
CA VAL A 42 -12.57 -0.41 -35.30
C VAL A 42 -11.73 0.23 -34.20
N THR A 43 -12.13 -0.02 -32.95
CA THR A 43 -11.38 0.26 -31.71
C THR A 43 -11.75 -0.86 -30.74
N ALA A 44 -10.77 -1.52 -30.13
CA ALA A 44 -11.03 -2.63 -29.21
C ALA A 44 -11.62 -2.09 -27.89
N ALA A 45 -12.80 -2.58 -27.52
CA ALA A 45 -13.48 -2.26 -26.27
C ALA A 45 -13.36 -3.45 -25.30
N PRO A 46 -13.46 -3.24 -23.97
CA PRO A 46 -13.52 -4.34 -23.01
C PRO A 46 -14.76 -5.21 -23.30
N THR A 47 -14.57 -6.53 -23.33
CA THR A 47 -15.59 -7.49 -23.76
C THR A 47 -16.64 -7.72 -22.68
N VAL A 48 -17.68 -6.90 -22.65
CA VAL A 48 -18.90 -7.17 -21.87
C VAL A 48 -19.55 -8.45 -22.42
N CYS A 49 -19.68 -9.48 -21.58
CA CYS A 49 -20.26 -10.76 -21.97
C CYS A 49 -21.78 -10.69 -22.10
N SER A 50 -22.26 -10.20 -23.26
CA SER A 50 -23.66 -10.25 -23.64
C SER A 50 -23.86 -11.02 -24.96
N THR A 51 -24.68 -12.08 -24.89
CA THR A 51 -25.17 -12.98 -25.94
C THR A 51 -24.33 -14.21 -26.34
N PRO A 52 -24.95 -15.41 -26.49
CA PRO A 52 -24.24 -16.65 -26.81
C PRO A 52 -24.24 -16.95 -28.31
N THR A 53 -23.09 -16.78 -28.99
CA THR A 53 -22.83 -17.42 -30.29
C THR A 53 -21.44 -18.06 -30.32
N ALA A 54 -21.31 -19.15 -31.07
CA ALA A 54 -20.31 -20.18 -30.79
C ALA A 54 -18.96 -19.98 -31.51
N VAL A 55 -17.92 -19.66 -30.75
CA VAL A 55 -16.52 -20.10 -30.96
C VAL A 55 -15.91 -20.36 -29.57
N ALA A 56 -15.01 -21.34 -29.44
CA ALA A 56 -14.36 -21.64 -28.17
C ALA A 56 -13.37 -20.53 -27.76
N SER A 57 -13.46 -20.05 -26.51
CA SER A 57 -12.57 -19.07 -25.91
C SER A 57 -12.34 -19.42 -24.43
N PRO A 58 -11.12 -19.26 -23.87
CA PRO A 58 -10.81 -19.57 -22.47
C PRO A 58 -11.73 -18.87 -21.45
N CYS A 59 -12.21 -17.66 -21.77
CA CYS A 59 -13.18 -16.94 -20.93
C CYS A 59 -14.46 -17.76 -20.67
N ARG A 60 -14.85 -18.65 -21.59
CA ARG A 60 -16.02 -19.54 -21.39
C ARG A 60 -15.74 -20.64 -20.38
N SER A 61 -14.50 -21.13 -20.26
CA SER A 61 -14.13 -22.14 -19.26
C SER A 61 -14.21 -21.53 -17.86
N ILE A 62 -13.50 -20.42 -17.62
CA ILE A 62 -13.48 -19.74 -16.32
C ILE A 62 -14.86 -19.16 -15.98
N SER A 63 -15.56 -18.54 -16.94
CA SER A 63 -16.94 -18.09 -16.72
C SER A 63 -17.92 -19.25 -16.53
N SER A 64 -17.66 -20.46 -17.06
CA SER A 64 -18.46 -21.64 -16.73
C SER A 64 -18.14 -22.22 -15.35
N LEU A 65 -16.90 -22.14 -14.87
CA LEU A 65 -16.57 -22.46 -13.47
C LEU A 65 -17.26 -21.49 -12.51
N ILE A 66 -17.20 -20.18 -12.79
CA ILE A 66 -17.84 -19.13 -11.99
C ILE A 66 -19.39 -19.17 -12.07
N ALA A 67 -19.97 -19.50 -13.23
CA ALA A 67 -21.42 -19.45 -13.43
C ALA A 67 -22.16 -20.79 -13.24
N SER A 68 -21.47 -21.92 -13.05
CA SER A 68 -22.11 -23.24 -12.87
C SER A 68 -22.04 -23.81 -11.46
N GLN A 69 -21.32 -23.18 -10.53
CA GLN A 69 -21.27 -23.63 -9.13
C GLN A 69 -21.86 -22.59 -8.18
N SER A 70 -22.80 -23.06 -7.37
CA SER A 70 -23.15 -22.47 -6.09
C SER A 70 -21.94 -22.52 -5.16
N ALA A 71 -21.46 -21.36 -4.72
CA ALA A 71 -20.53 -21.17 -3.59
C ALA A 71 -19.17 -21.90 -3.60
N ASN A 72 -18.82 -22.66 -4.64
CA ASN A 72 -17.50 -23.29 -4.78
C ASN A 72 -16.66 -22.52 -5.81
N TYR A 73 -15.63 -21.83 -5.36
CA TYR A 73 -14.74 -21.06 -6.22
C TYR A 73 -13.62 -21.95 -6.82
N PRO A 74 -13.08 -21.64 -8.01
CA PRO A 74 -12.07 -22.49 -8.69
C PRO A 74 -10.78 -22.73 -7.88
N GLU A 75 -10.40 -21.80 -7.01
CA GLU A 75 -9.29 -21.91 -6.05
C GLU A 75 -9.48 -23.07 -5.04
N GLU A 76 -10.71 -23.48 -4.74
CA GLU A 76 -10.98 -24.62 -3.86
C GLU A 76 -10.61 -25.98 -4.51
N ALA A 77 -10.43 -26.01 -5.83
CA ALA A 77 -9.96 -27.18 -6.56
C ALA A 77 -8.42 -27.31 -6.61
N VAL A 78 -7.67 -26.37 -6.02
CA VAL A 78 -6.21 -26.35 -6.07
C VAL A 78 -5.62 -27.31 -5.03
N PRO A 79 -4.87 -28.35 -5.44
CA PRO A 79 -4.33 -29.35 -4.51
C PRO A 79 -3.29 -28.74 -3.56
N LEU A 80 -3.36 -29.09 -2.27
CA LEU A 80 -2.40 -28.64 -1.27
C LEU A 80 -1.01 -29.23 -1.51
N ALA A 81 0.00 -28.37 -1.64
CA ALA A 81 1.39 -28.78 -1.80
C ALA A 81 2.09 -28.98 -0.44
N VAL A 82 1.66 -29.97 0.33
CA VAL A 82 2.04 -30.25 1.75
C VAL A 82 3.51 -29.93 2.08
N ASP A 83 4.46 -30.51 1.36
CA ASP A 83 5.90 -30.31 1.63
C ASP A 83 6.39 -28.88 1.35
N ARG A 84 5.79 -28.18 0.37
CA ARG A 84 6.10 -26.78 0.06
C ARG A 84 5.46 -25.86 1.09
N SER A 85 4.18 -26.04 1.40
CA SER A 85 3.46 -25.28 2.43
C SER A 85 4.11 -25.44 3.81
N SER A 86 4.57 -26.64 4.16
CA SER A 86 5.28 -26.87 5.43
C SER A 86 6.64 -26.15 5.47
N LYS A 87 7.35 -26.07 4.34
CA LYS A 87 8.63 -25.36 4.23
C LYS A 87 8.47 -23.84 4.17
N SER A 88 7.42 -23.32 3.55
CA SER A 88 7.19 -21.87 3.50
C SER A 88 6.91 -21.30 4.89
N ILE A 89 6.18 -22.02 5.74
CA ILE A 89 6.03 -21.64 7.17
C ILE A 89 7.36 -21.62 7.91
N ASP A 90 8.19 -22.66 7.74
CA ASP A 90 9.52 -22.72 8.38
C ASP A 90 10.45 -21.59 7.85
N TYR A 91 10.30 -21.18 6.58
CA TYR A 91 11.05 -20.11 5.94
C TYR A 91 10.63 -18.69 6.39
N VAL A 92 9.32 -18.39 6.49
CA VAL A 92 8.86 -17.03 6.88
C VAL A 92 8.93 -16.77 8.39
N LYS A 93 8.85 -17.82 9.23
CA LYS A 93 8.79 -17.68 10.70
C LYS A 93 9.99 -16.93 11.32
N PRO A 94 11.24 -17.07 10.85
CA PRO A 94 12.36 -16.25 11.31
C PRO A 94 12.20 -14.75 10.99
N TYR A 95 11.70 -14.39 9.81
CA TYR A 95 11.48 -12.99 9.41
C TYR A 95 10.36 -12.36 10.24
N ILE A 96 9.27 -13.10 10.45
CA ILE A 96 8.12 -12.66 11.27
C ILE A 96 8.51 -12.37 12.73
N GLN A 97 9.58 -12.99 13.26
CA GLN A 97 10.09 -12.68 14.61
C GLN A 97 10.71 -11.28 14.73
N PHE A 98 11.05 -10.61 13.61
CA PHE A 98 11.49 -9.21 13.63
C PHE A 98 10.33 -8.19 13.66
N GLN A 99 9.08 -8.65 13.59
CA GLN A 99 7.92 -7.76 13.67
C GLN A 99 7.87 -7.06 15.04
N SER A 100 8.15 -5.76 15.05
CA SER A 100 8.38 -4.99 16.28
C SER A 100 7.19 -4.90 17.24
N THR A 101 5.98 -5.27 16.78
CA THR A 101 4.76 -5.30 17.59
C THR A 101 4.39 -6.70 18.11
N ILE A 102 5.17 -7.75 17.83
CA ILE A 102 4.78 -9.16 18.03
C ILE A 102 4.28 -9.49 19.45
N THR A 103 4.89 -8.94 20.50
CA THR A 103 4.41 -9.12 21.89
C THR A 103 3.11 -8.38 22.17
N TYR A 104 2.94 -7.15 21.65
CA TYR A 104 1.71 -6.35 21.82
C TYR A 104 0.54 -6.89 21.01
N LEU A 105 0.80 -7.50 19.84
CA LEU A 105 -0.23 -8.19 19.07
C LEU A 105 -0.83 -9.33 19.91
N LYS A 106 0.00 -10.09 20.62
CA LYS A 106 -0.43 -11.21 21.45
C LYS A 106 -1.17 -10.79 22.74
N ASP A 107 -0.71 -9.72 23.40
CA ASP A 107 -1.35 -9.18 24.61
C ASP A 107 -1.53 -7.65 24.48
N PRO A 108 -2.60 -7.19 23.79
CA PRO A 108 -2.77 -5.77 23.50
C PRO A 108 -2.94 -4.89 24.75
N PRO A 109 -2.38 -3.66 24.74
CA PRO A 109 -2.48 -2.77 25.89
C PRO A 109 -3.92 -2.39 26.19
N LYS A 110 -4.23 -2.24 27.48
CA LYS A 110 -5.57 -1.86 27.95
C LYS A 110 -6.06 -0.59 27.25
N GLY A 111 -7.15 -0.72 26.48
CA GLY A 111 -7.75 0.36 25.70
C GLY A 111 -7.63 0.15 24.18
N TYR A 112 -6.81 -0.80 23.72
CA TYR A 112 -6.91 -1.30 22.35
C TYR A 112 -8.28 -1.96 22.14
N THR A 113 -8.92 -1.68 21.02
CA THR A 113 -10.33 -2.03 20.76
C THR A 113 -10.49 -3.28 19.88
N LEU A 114 -9.41 -3.74 19.27
CA LEU A 114 -9.38 -4.92 18.39
C LEU A 114 -8.82 -6.14 19.14
N PRO A 115 -9.14 -7.38 18.73
CA PRO A 115 -8.63 -8.59 19.37
C PRO A 115 -7.10 -8.71 19.29
N GLY A 116 -6.51 -9.40 20.27
CA GLY A 116 -5.12 -9.83 20.18
C GLY A 116 -4.95 -11.07 19.30
N VAL A 117 -3.77 -11.21 18.68
CA VAL A 117 -3.38 -12.34 17.84
C VAL A 117 -1.99 -12.86 18.23
N ASP A 118 -1.91 -14.15 18.56
CA ASP A 118 -0.64 -14.85 18.76
C ASP A 118 -0.10 -15.32 17.41
N VAL A 119 0.55 -14.43 16.65
CA VAL A 119 1.03 -14.73 15.29
C VAL A 119 1.98 -15.93 15.27
N LEU A 120 2.94 -16.00 16.20
CA LEU A 120 3.90 -17.12 16.27
C LEU A 120 3.23 -18.43 16.66
N GLY A 121 2.31 -18.42 17.63
CA GLY A 121 1.49 -19.59 17.98
C GLY A 121 0.55 -20.02 16.85
N GLY A 122 0.04 -19.07 16.06
CA GLY A 122 -0.75 -19.31 14.87
C GLY A 122 0.05 -20.00 13.77
N LEU A 123 1.31 -19.60 13.53
CA LEU A 123 2.20 -20.28 12.58
C LEU A 123 2.47 -21.73 13.02
N ASP A 124 2.66 -21.97 14.32
CA ASP A 124 2.81 -23.33 14.85
C ASP A 124 1.52 -24.17 14.71
N LEU A 125 0.35 -23.54 14.84
CA LEU A 125 -0.94 -24.18 14.58
C LEU A 125 -1.12 -24.52 13.09
N ILE A 126 -0.83 -23.59 12.17
CA ILE A 126 -0.88 -23.83 10.72
C ILE A 126 0.09 -24.98 10.34
N GLN A 127 1.31 -24.95 10.87
CA GLN A 127 2.32 -25.99 10.64
C GLN A 127 1.87 -27.37 11.16
N SER A 128 1.14 -27.40 12.28
CA SER A 128 0.49 -28.61 12.80
C SER A 128 -0.69 -29.06 11.92
N ASN A 129 -1.53 -28.13 11.47
CA ASN A 129 -2.69 -28.39 10.61
C ASN A 129 -2.29 -29.00 9.25
N ILE A 130 -1.20 -28.53 8.64
CA ILE A 130 -0.60 -29.13 7.43
C ILE A 130 -0.23 -30.59 7.70
N LYS A 131 0.55 -30.85 8.76
CA LYS A 131 1.08 -32.17 9.11
C LYS A 131 -0.02 -33.18 9.51
N ASN A 132 -1.12 -32.68 10.07
CA ASN A 132 -2.29 -33.48 10.46
C ASN A 132 -3.34 -33.62 9.35
N GLY A 133 -3.13 -33.05 8.15
CA GLY A 133 -4.07 -33.17 7.02
C GLY A 133 -5.39 -32.43 7.22
N VAL A 134 -5.39 -31.32 7.97
CA VAL A 134 -6.58 -30.49 8.24
C VAL A 134 -7.00 -29.71 6.98
N TYR A 135 -6.02 -29.18 6.24
CA TYR A 135 -6.24 -28.44 5.01
C TYR A 135 -6.57 -29.39 3.85
N LYS A 136 -7.68 -29.13 3.16
CA LYS A 136 -8.18 -29.97 2.04
C LYS A 136 -7.60 -29.57 0.69
N ASN A 137 -7.26 -28.29 0.55
CA ASN A 137 -6.80 -27.63 -0.67
C ASN A 137 -5.84 -26.49 -0.29
N GLN A 138 -5.06 -26.02 -1.26
CA GLN A 138 -4.10 -24.95 -1.07
C GLN A 138 -4.78 -23.64 -0.59
N TRP A 139 -5.95 -23.31 -1.15
CA TRP A 139 -6.77 -22.16 -0.75
C TRP A 139 -7.06 -22.10 0.76
N SER A 140 -7.47 -23.22 1.36
CA SER A 140 -7.76 -23.28 2.80
C SER A 140 -6.53 -23.03 3.68
N PHE A 141 -5.34 -23.40 3.21
CA PHE A 141 -4.07 -23.13 3.88
C PHE A 141 -3.67 -21.66 3.74
N GLU A 142 -3.71 -21.11 2.53
CA GLU A 142 -3.31 -19.71 2.28
C GLU A 142 -4.30 -18.71 2.88
N LYS A 143 -5.59 -19.03 2.93
CA LYS A 143 -6.59 -18.21 3.64
C LYS A 143 -6.24 -18.05 5.12
N ASP A 144 -5.99 -19.15 5.83
CA ASP A 144 -5.60 -19.12 7.24
C ASP A 144 -4.30 -18.32 7.45
N LEU A 145 -3.29 -18.55 6.60
CA LEU A 145 -2.01 -17.84 6.66
C LEU A 145 -2.15 -16.35 6.35
N TYR A 146 -2.96 -15.99 5.35
CA TYR A 146 -3.25 -14.60 5.00
C TYR A 146 -3.96 -13.88 6.14
N GLN A 147 -4.99 -14.50 6.73
CA GLN A 147 -5.72 -13.93 7.86
C GLN A 147 -4.80 -13.71 9.06
N LEU A 148 -3.92 -14.68 9.37
CA LEU A 148 -3.00 -14.62 10.50
C LEU A 148 -1.97 -13.47 10.40
N ILE A 149 -1.52 -13.14 9.19
CA ILE A 149 -0.44 -12.16 8.97
C ILE A 149 -0.98 -10.80 8.51
N ASN A 150 -1.85 -10.78 7.48
CA ASN A 150 -2.24 -9.54 6.81
C ASN A 150 -3.49 -8.87 7.41
N VAL A 151 -4.31 -9.60 8.18
CA VAL A 151 -5.61 -9.12 8.68
C VAL A 151 -5.62 -8.98 10.20
N LEU A 152 -5.49 -10.11 10.92
CA LEU A 152 -5.63 -10.14 12.38
C LEU A 152 -4.61 -9.26 13.15
N PRO A 153 -3.39 -9.03 12.66
CA PRO A 153 -2.45 -8.08 13.29
C PRO A 153 -2.87 -6.62 13.17
N HIS A 154 -3.80 -6.30 12.25
CA HIS A 154 -4.21 -4.93 11.96
C HIS A 154 -3.01 -4.00 11.68
N ASP A 155 -2.04 -4.46 10.89
CA ASP A 155 -0.83 -3.72 10.58
C ASP A 155 -0.47 -3.88 9.09
N PHE A 156 -0.75 -2.87 8.26
CA PHE A 156 -0.49 -2.94 6.82
C PHE A 156 1.01 -2.95 6.46
N HIS A 157 1.90 -2.58 7.38
CA HIS A 157 3.35 -2.78 7.22
C HIS A 157 3.78 -4.23 7.47
N PHE A 158 2.93 -5.03 8.11
CA PHE A 158 3.14 -6.46 8.33
C PHE A 158 2.26 -7.27 7.38
N ASN A 159 2.78 -7.51 6.17
CA ASN A 159 2.07 -8.24 5.13
C ASN A 159 2.88 -9.44 4.61
N LEU A 160 2.16 -10.43 4.10
CA LEU A 160 2.69 -11.56 3.34
C LEU A 160 1.71 -11.81 2.17
N PRO A 161 2.03 -11.32 0.95
CA PRO A 161 1.28 -11.64 -0.25
C PRO A 161 1.27 -13.17 -0.48
N LEU A 162 0.12 -13.73 -0.86
CA LEU A 162 -0.05 -15.15 -1.16
C LEU A 162 -0.75 -15.29 -2.53
N PRO A 163 -0.23 -16.09 -3.48
CA PRO A 163 -0.63 -15.96 -4.89
C PRO A 163 -2.09 -16.37 -5.17
N LEU A 164 -2.65 -17.40 -4.51
CA LEU A 164 -4.09 -17.69 -4.67
C LEU A 164 -4.96 -16.59 -4.06
N VAL A 165 -4.57 -16.03 -2.91
CA VAL A 165 -5.36 -14.98 -2.24
C VAL A 165 -5.33 -13.67 -3.04
N GLY A 166 -4.25 -13.38 -3.77
CA GLY A 166 -4.16 -12.26 -4.71
C GLY A 166 -4.82 -12.46 -6.07
N LEU A 167 -5.25 -13.69 -6.41
CA LEU A 167 -5.70 -14.06 -7.76
C LEU A 167 -7.03 -13.42 -8.18
N PHE A 168 -7.94 -13.21 -7.22
CA PHE A 168 -9.30 -12.74 -7.48
C PHE A 168 -9.59 -11.39 -6.81
N THR A 169 -10.26 -10.52 -7.55
CA THR A 169 -10.88 -9.31 -7.03
C THR A 169 -12.37 -9.52 -6.88
N PHE A 170 -12.90 -9.26 -5.69
CA PHE A 170 -14.30 -9.44 -5.32
C PHE A 170 -14.98 -8.10 -5.08
N ALA A 171 -16.12 -7.86 -5.75
CA ALA A 171 -16.80 -6.57 -5.74
C ALA A 171 -18.33 -6.68 -5.58
N THR A 172 -18.95 -5.71 -4.93
CA THR A 172 -20.41 -5.54 -4.86
C THR A 172 -20.91 -4.64 -6.00
N TYR A 173 -22.22 -4.65 -6.30
CA TYR A 173 -22.76 -3.84 -7.39
C TYR A 173 -22.69 -2.31 -7.17
N ARG A 174 -22.56 -1.84 -5.93
CA ARG A 174 -22.66 -0.40 -5.60
C ARG A 174 -21.88 -0.03 -4.35
N SER A 175 -21.19 1.12 -4.42
CA SER A 175 -20.62 1.79 -3.24
C SER A 175 -21.69 2.33 -2.29
N LEU A 176 -21.36 2.34 -1.00
CA LEU A 176 -22.12 2.98 0.06
C LEU A 176 -21.50 4.33 0.45
N VAL A 177 -22.31 5.17 1.12
CA VAL A 177 -21.87 6.39 1.82
C VAL A 177 -22.53 6.43 3.20
N SER A 178 -21.80 6.95 4.19
CA SER A 178 -22.29 7.21 5.55
C SER A 178 -22.43 8.72 5.72
N VAL A 179 -23.65 9.22 5.90
CA VAL A 179 -23.94 10.67 5.83
C VAL A 179 -24.95 11.09 6.91
N SER A 180 -24.60 12.14 7.65
CA SER A 180 -25.51 12.84 8.57
C SER A 180 -26.43 13.78 7.79
N GLU A 181 -27.72 13.83 8.12
CA GLU A 181 -28.71 14.65 7.38
C GLU A 181 -28.60 16.15 7.70
N ASP A 182 -28.00 16.51 8.84
CA ASP A 182 -27.85 17.88 9.34
C ASP A 182 -26.41 18.21 9.79
N GLY A 183 -25.49 17.24 9.76
CA GLY A 183 -24.11 17.39 10.25
C GLY A 183 -23.97 17.32 11.77
N LEU A 184 -25.03 16.98 12.50
CA LEU A 184 -25.07 16.90 13.98
C LEU A 184 -25.62 15.57 14.48
N SER A 185 -26.58 14.98 13.76
CA SER A 185 -27.13 13.66 14.00
C SER A 185 -26.16 12.55 13.55
N LEU A 186 -26.27 11.38 14.17
CA LEU A 186 -25.50 10.19 13.78
C LEU A 186 -25.78 9.85 12.29
N PRO A 187 -24.73 9.50 11.52
CA PRO A 187 -24.88 9.28 10.08
C PRO A 187 -25.69 8.02 9.77
N ALA A 188 -26.40 8.06 8.65
CA ALA A 188 -27.10 6.90 8.09
C ALA A 188 -26.43 6.42 6.80
N VAL A 189 -26.61 5.14 6.50
CA VAL A 189 -26.03 4.50 5.31
C VAL A 189 -26.97 4.63 4.11
N TYR A 190 -26.42 5.04 2.97
CA TYR A 190 -27.12 5.15 1.69
C TYR A 190 -26.30 4.55 0.55
N PHE A 191 -26.94 4.16 -0.55
CA PHE A 191 -26.23 3.92 -1.81
C PHE A 191 -25.73 5.23 -2.40
N LYS A 192 -24.43 5.31 -2.70
CA LYS A 192 -23.79 6.51 -3.26
C LYS A 192 -24.53 7.04 -4.48
N ARG A 193 -24.81 6.17 -5.46
CA ARG A 193 -25.51 6.49 -6.71
C ARG A 193 -26.87 7.14 -6.49
N ASP A 194 -27.58 6.74 -5.45
CA ASP A 194 -28.92 7.22 -5.18
C ASP A 194 -28.88 8.59 -4.50
N LEU A 195 -27.90 8.81 -3.60
CA LEU A 195 -27.59 10.12 -3.03
C LEU A 195 -27.07 11.11 -4.08
N ASP A 196 -26.14 10.70 -4.95
CA ASP A 196 -25.63 11.51 -6.08
C ASP A 196 -26.78 12.04 -6.92
N LYS A 197 -27.71 11.15 -7.33
CA LYS A 197 -28.85 11.52 -8.16
C LYS A 197 -29.72 12.61 -7.53
N TYR A 198 -29.90 12.55 -6.22
CA TYR A 198 -30.65 13.52 -5.44
C TYR A 198 -29.91 14.85 -5.33
N LEU A 199 -28.63 14.83 -4.94
CA LEU A 199 -27.80 16.04 -4.80
C LEU A 199 -27.64 16.80 -6.13
N PHE A 200 -27.52 16.08 -7.25
CA PHE A 200 -27.45 16.70 -8.60
C PHE A 200 -28.81 17.02 -9.22
N GLY A 201 -29.93 16.86 -8.49
CA GLY A 201 -31.28 17.20 -8.98
C GLY A 201 -31.78 16.35 -10.15
N THR A 202 -31.14 15.21 -10.42
CA THR A 202 -31.47 14.29 -11.53
C THR A 202 -32.63 13.34 -11.21
N THR A 203 -33.17 13.41 -10.00
CA THR A 203 -34.32 12.63 -9.54
C THR A 203 -35.35 13.48 -8.78
N ARG A 204 -36.55 12.94 -8.59
CA ARG A 204 -37.65 13.53 -7.82
C ARG A 204 -37.98 12.78 -6.52
N TRP A 205 -37.27 11.69 -6.23
CA TRP A 205 -37.41 10.92 -4.99
C TRP A 205 -36.24 11.19 -4.04
N THR A 206 -36.51 11.13 -2.73
CA THR A 206 -35.47 11.21 -1.69
C THR A 206 -34.80 9.84 -1.51
N PRO A 207 -33.47 9.75 -1.38
CA PRO A 207 -32.77 8.51 -1.10
C PRO A 207 -33.27 7.89 0.21
N LEU A 208 -33.41 6.56 0.23
CA LEU A 208 -33.82 5.84 1.42
C LEU A 208 -32.60 5.35 2.20
N LYS A 209 -32.65 5.51 3.52
CA LYS A 209 -31.70 4.92 4.46
C LYS A 209 -31.73 3.39 4.30
N LEU A 210 -30.56 2.78 4.18
CA LEU A 210 -30.40 1.33 4.27
C LEU A 210 -30.54 0.93 5.75
N SER A 211 -31.27 -0.14 6.04
CA SER A 211 -31.48 -0.63 7.42
C SER A 211 -30.94 -2.04 7.65
N MET A 212 -30.93 -2.91 6.62
CA MET A 212 -30.37 -4.26 6.72
C MET A 212 -29.65 -4.68 5.44
N ILE A 213 -28.64 -5.54 5.60
CA ILE A 213 -28.02 -6.31 4.51
C ILE A 213 -28.12 -7.79 4.88
N ASN A 214 -28.61 -8.63 3.95
CA ASN A 214 -28.84 -10.06 4.13
C ASN A 214 -29.73 -10.44 5.33
N GLY A 215 -30.53 -9.49 5.85
CA GLY A 215 -31.39 -9.67 7.02
C GLY A 215 -30.71 -9.35 8.36
N GLU A 216 -29.44 -8.95 8.34
CA GLU A 216 -28.70 -8.41 9.48
C GLU A 216 -28.79 -6.87 9.49
N ASP A 217 -28.76 -6.26 10.68
CA ASP A 217 -28.64 -4.80 10.83
C ASP A 217 -27.45 -4.25 10.05
N VAL A 218 -27.67 -3.14 9.32
CA VAL A 218 -26.67 -2.57 8.41
C VAL A 218 -25.36 -2.17 9.13
N THR A 219 -25.43 -1.68 10.36
CA THR A 219 -24.23 -1.27 11.10
C THR A 219 -23.44 -2.48 11.55
N THR A 220 -24.13 -3.47 12.12
CA THR A 220 -23.54 -4.73 12.61
C THR A 220 -22.85 -5.53 11.49
N PHE A 221 -23.50 -5.64 10.34
CA PHE A 221 -22.95 -6.28 9.14
C PHE A 221 -21.69 -5.56 8.65
N LEU A 222 -21.74 -4.22 8.55
CA LEU A 222 -20.61 -3.42 8.08
C LEU A 222 -19.43 -3.44 9.06
N GLU A 223 -19.65 -3.29 10.36
CA GLU A 223 -18.58 -3.41 11.38
C GLU A 223 -17.86 -4.76 11.31
N THR A 224 -18.62 -5.86 11.22
CA THR A 224 -18.09 -7.23 11.09
C THR A 224 -17.20 -7.38 9.86
N ILE A 225 -17.64 -6.87 8.72
CA ILE A 225 -16.89 -6.88 7.46
C ILE A 225 -15.63 -6.04 7.53
N ALA A 226 -15.70 -4.87 8.18
CA ALA A 226 -14.59 -3.93 8.25
C ALA A 226 -13.43 -4.54 9.05
N VAL A 227 -13.69 -5.05 10.26
CA VAL A 227 -12.66 -5.64 11.14
C VAL A 227 -12.13 -6.98 10.63
N THR A 228 -12.80 -7.64 9.69
CA THR A 228 -12.34 -8.92 9.10
C THR A 228 -11.57 -8.76 7.78
N ASN A 229 -11.40 -7.53 7.27
CA ASN A 229 -10.73 -7.27 5.99
C ASN A 229 -9.80 -6.03 5.97
N SER A 230 -9.72 -5.21 7.03
CA SER A 230 -8.85 -4.02 7.06
C SER A 230 -7.64 -4.19 8.00
N ALA A 231 -6.46 -3.87 7.50
CA ALA A 231 -5.19 -3.85 8.23
C ALA A 231 -4.93 -2.53 8.99
N SER A 232 -6.00 -1.81 9.39
CA SER A 232 -5.93 -0.59 10.21
C SER A 232 -6.20 -0.88 11.69
N GLN A 233 -5.59 -0.09 12.58
CA GLN A 233 -5.47 -0.30 14.04
C GLN A 233 -6.62 0.31 14.86
N ASP A 234 -7.56 1.00 14.22
CA ASP A 234 -8.66 1.69 14.89
C ASP A 234 -10.01 1.34 14.25
N ALA A 235 -10.97 0.87 15.04
CA ALA A 235 -12.26 0.38 14.56
C ALA A 235 -13.08 1.45 13.81
N ASP A 236 -12.94 2.73 14.16
CA ASP A 236 -13.64 3.83 13.51
C ASP A 236 -12.95 4.24 12.19
N ALA A 237 -11.61 4.20 12.14
CA ALA A 237 -10.86 4.33 10.89
C ALA A 237 -11.09 3.17 9.90
N ILE A 238 -11.19 1.94 10.41
CA ILE A 238 -11.57 0.74 9.66
C ILE A 238 -12.97 0.90 9.05
N TYR A 239 -13.94 1.38 9.85
CA TYR A 239 -15.31 1.60 9.37
C TYR A 239 -15.38 2.67 8.27
N ASN A 240 -14.61 3.76 8.39
CA ASN A 240 -14.52 4.82 7.37
C ASN A 240 -14.09 4.32 5.98
N GLN A 241 -13.22 3.31 5.91
CA GLN A 241 -12.71 2.76 4.64
C GLN A 241 -13.78 1.99 3.83
N LEU A 242 -14.89 1.60 4.46
CA LEU A 242 -16.00 0.94 3.75
C LEU A 242 -16.75 1.88 2.81
N PHE A 243 -16.72 3.20 3.06
CA PHE A 243 -17.58 4.16 2.38
C PHE A 243 -16.85 4.94 1.31
N TYR A 244 -17.55 5.31 0.24
CA TYR A 244 -16.99 6.21 -0.75
C TYR A 244 -16.68 7.56 -0.11
N SER A 245 -15.45 8.04 -0.31
CA SER A 245 -15.06 9.44 -0.10
C SER A 245 -14.28 9.96 -1.33
N PRO A 246 -14.41 11.25 -1.70
CA PRO A 246 -13.57 11.85 -2.74
C PRO A 246 -12.06 11.72 -2.48
N PRO A 247 -11.54 11.89 -1.24
CA PRO A 247 -10.13 11.62 -0.93
C PRO A 247 -9.66 10.21 -1.33
N GLN A 248 -10.38 9.16 -0.91
CA GLN A 248 -10.00 7.77 -1.16
C GLN A 248 -10.10 7.42 -2.66
N ASN A 249 -11.16 7.86 -3.34
CA ASN A 249 -11.36 7.60 -4.75
C ASN A 249 -10.26 8.24 -5.65
N LEU A 250 -9.65 9.35 -5.22
CA LEU A 250 -8.51 9.94 -5.95
C LEU A 250 -7.22 9.13 -5.82
N GLN A 251 -7.04 8.37 -4.74
CA GLN A 251 -5.88 7.48 -4.54
C GLN A 251 -5.99 6.17 -5.32
N GLY A 252 -6.90 6.07 -6.30
CA GLY A 252 -7.16 4.86 -7.08
C GLY A 252 -7.89 3.74 -6.33
N GLY A 253 -8.05 3.90 -5.00
CA GLY A 253 -8.80 2.98 -4.16
C GLY A 253 -10.31 3.04 -4.42
N ALA A 254 -10.90 1.88 -4.69
CA ALA A 254 -12.31 1.70 -4.37
C ALA A 254 -12.52 1.78 -2.86
N ASN A 255 -13.72 2.19 -2.43
CA ASN A 255 -14.14 1.98 -1.05
C ASN A 255 -14.27 0.48 -0.79
N LEU A 256 -13.85 0.03 0.39
CA LEU A 256 -13.70 -1.40 0.67
C LEU A 256 -15.02 -2.17 0.56
N PHE A 257 -16.18 -1.55 0.81
CA PHE A 257 -17.48 -2.19 0.57
C PHE A 257 -17.74 -2.50 -0.90
N TYR A 258 -17.33 -1.59 -1.80
CA TYR A 258 -17.45 -1.84 -3.25
C TYR A 258 -16.45 -2.91 -3.70
N SER A 259 -15.19 -2.83 -3.28
CA SER A 259 -14.15 -3.79 -3.63
C SER A 259 -13.03 -3.73 -2.58
N GLY A 260 -12.66 -4.89 -2.02
CA GLY A 260 -11.59 -5.01 -1.02
C GLY A 260 -12.03 -5.72 0.27
N ALA A 261 -13.20 -5.40 0.84
CA ALA A 261 -13.70 -6.04 2.06
C ALA A 261 -14.31 -7.45 1.85
N ARG A 262 -13.76 -8.19 0.88
CA ARG A 262 -14.24 -9.50 0.41
C ARG A 262 -13.07 -10.37 -0.06
N GLN A 263 -11.94 -10.30 0.63
CA GLN A 263 -10.68 -10.94 0.19
C GLN A 263 -10.83 -12.45 -0.08
N PHE A 264 -11.76 -13.12 0.60
CA PHE A 264 -12.03 -14.56 0.49
C PHE A 264 -13.37 -14.89 -0.18
N GLY A 265 -13.89 -13.98 -1.01
CA GLY A 265 -15.15 -14.16 -1.73
C GLY A 265 -16.42 -13.76 -0.96
N PHE A 266 -17.53 -14.35 -1.35
CA PHE A 266 -18.87 -14.11 -0.82
C PHE A 266 -19.55 -15.44 -0.45
N GLU A 267 -20.40 -15.42 0.58
CA GLU A 267 -21.25 -16.57 0.93
C GLU A 267 -22.40 -16.80 -0.08
N SER A 268 -22.70 -15.79 -0.90
CA SER A 268 -23.78 -15.82 -1.90
C SER A 268 -23.44 -14.99 -3.14
N ASN A 269 -24.00 -15.39 -4.29
CA ASN A 269 -23.92 -14.66 -5.56
C ASN A 269 -24.69 -13.32 -5.53
N THR A 270 -25.51 -13.09 -4.51
CA THR A 270 -26.30 -11.86 -4.32
C THR A 270 -26.20 -11.35 -2.88
N ASN A 271 -26.41 -10.05 -2.70
CA ASN A 271 -26.72 -9.43 -1.42
C ASN A 271 -28.15 -8.85 -1.47
N ASN A 272 -28.92 -9.03 -0.40
CA ASN A 272 -30.26 -8.47 -0.25
C ASN A 272 -30.23 -7.23 0.65
N TYR A 273 -30.59 -6.08 0.10
CA TYR A 273 -30.55 -4.78 0.76
C TYR A 273 -31.97 -4.36 1.15
N THR A 274 -32.23 -4.13 2.45
CA THR A 274 -33.54 -3.66 2.91
C THR A 274 -33.45 -2.22 3.40
N PHE A 275 -34.37 -1.39 2.95
CA PHE A 275 -34.45 0.03 3.25
C PHE A 275 -35.37 0.31 4.43
N ALA A 276 -35.23 1.49 5.05
CA ALA A 276 -36.01 1.91 6.22
C ALA A 276 -37.54 1.98 6.01
N ASN A 277 -38.03 1.94 4.76
CA ASN A 277 -39.47 1.84 4.45
C ASN A 277 -39.98 0.39 4.33
N GLY A 278 -39.14 -0.62 4.60
CA GLY A 278 -39.48 -2.04 4.47
C GLY A 278 -39.44 -2.60 3.05
N SER A 279 -39.05 -1.81 2.04
CA SER A 279 -38.76 -2.34 0.70
C SER A 279 -37.36 -2.96 0.65
N SER A 280 -37.16 -3.96 -0.22
CA SER A 280 -35.86 -4.62 -0.39
C SER A 280 -35.47 -4.71 -1.86
N GLN A 281 -34.16 -4.76 -2.12
CA GLN A 281 -33.58 -4.98 -3.44
C GLN A 281 -32.45 -6.01 -3.34
N GLU A 282 -32.53 -7.07 -4.15
CA GLU A 282 -31.42 -7.98 -4.38
C GLU A 282 -30.50 -7.43 -5.47
N MET A 283 -29.18 -7.55 -5.27
CA MET A 283 -28.16 -7.19 -6.27
C MET A 283 -27.07 -8.26 -6.33
N TYR A 284 -26.52 -8.48 -7.52
CA TYR A 284 -25.42 -9.43 -7.74
C TYR A 284 -24.10 -8.97 -7.14
N ASN A 285 -23.30 -9.95 -6.76
CA ASN A 285 -21.89 -9.82 -6.43
C ASN A 285 -21.04 -10.25 -7.64
N PHE A 286 -19.80 -9.76 -7.71
CA PHE A 286 -18.91 -9.96 -8.85
C PHE A 286 -17.56 -10.49 -8.37
N ALA A 287 -16.99 -11.38 -9.17
CA ALA A 287 -15.61 -11.83 -9.04
C ALA A 287 -14.93 -11.69 -10.41
N SER A 288 -13.70 -11.21 -10.43
CA SER A 288 -12.84 -11.16 -11.62
C SER A 288 -11.43 -11.58 -11.24
N LEU A 289 -10.66 -12.08 -12.22
CA LEU A 289 -9.22 -12.20 -12.04
C LEU A 289 -8.60 -10.83 -11.76
N ALA A 290 -7.54 -10.81 -10.98
CA ALA A 290 -6.75 -9.61 -10.73
C ALA A 290 -6.16 -9.06 -12.04
N PRO A 291 -5.98 -7.72 -12.17
CA PRO A 291 -5.38 -7.13 -13.36
C PRO A 291 -3.99 -7.70 -13.66
N GLY A 292 -3.73 -8.07 -14.91
CA GLY A 292 -2.44 -8.59 -15.36
C GLY A 292 -2.28 -10.11 -15.34
N VAL A 293 -3.20 -10.85 -14.71
CA VAL A 293 -3.18 -12.33 -14.73
C VAL A 293 -3.53 -12.85 -16.13
N ASP A 294 -2.60 -13.53 -16.80
CA ASP A 294 -2.92 -14.29 -18.01
C ASP A 294 -3.62 -15.60 -17.61
N SER A 295 -4.81 -15.80 -18.17
CA SER A 295 -5.62 -17.01 -17.96
C SER A 295 -5.46 -18.04 -19.07
N ALA A 296 -4.64 -17.78 -20.08
CA ALA A 296 -4.36 -18.71 -21.16
C ALA A 296 -3.67 -19.98 -20.62
N GLY A 297 -4.33 -21.12 -20.80
CA GLY A 297 -3.83 -22.43 -20.35
C GLY A 297 -4.31 -22.88 -18.97
N ILE A 298 -4.93 -21.99 -18.18
CA ILE A 298 -5.57 -22.38 -16.92
C ILE A 298 -6.89 -23.10 -17.23
N VAL A 299 -6.95 -24.40 -16.91
CA VAL A 299 -8.10 -25.27 -17.22
C VAL A 299 -8.62 -26.06 -16.01
N ASP A 300 -7.82 -26.16 -14.94
CA ASP A 300 -8.14 -26.81 -13.68
C ASP A 300 -7.30 -26.23 -12.52
N GLY A 301 -7.52 -26.71 -11.29
CA GLY A 301 -6.74 -26.28 -10.13
C GLY A 301 -5.26 -26.68 -10.14
N THR A 302 -4.86 -27.66 -10.95
CA THR A 302 -3.45 -28.11 -11.04
C THR A 302 -2.64 -27.20 -11.95
N THR A 303 -3.20 -26.87 -13.12
CA THR A 303 -2.67 -25.87 -14.03
C THR A 303 -2.65 -24.49 -13.38
N LEU A 304 -3.68 -24.13 -12.61
CA LEU A 304 -3.66 -22.92 -11.80
C LEU A 304 -2.47 -22.91 -10.83
N PHE A 305 -2.31 -23.94 -9.98
CA PHE A 305 -1.17 -24.05 -9.06
C PHE A 305 0.18 -23.84 -9.77
N GLN A 306 0.39 -24.53 -10.90
CA GLN A 306 1.65 -24.46 -11.64
C GLN A 306 1.92 -23.07 -12.23
N THR A 307 0.88 -22.33 -12.62
CA THR A 307 1.02 -20.98 -13.20
C THR A 307 1.31 -19.91 -12.14
N ILE A 308 0.72 -19.99 -10.95
CA ILE A 308 0.82 -18.89 -9.95
C ILE A 308 1.61 -19.20 -8.67
N GLU A 309 1.72 -20.47 -8.23
CA GLU A 309 2.45 -20.86 -7.01
C GLU A 309 3.88 -21.38 -7.30
N VAL A 310 4.21 -21.62 -8.57
CA VAL A 310 5.39 -22.40 -8.97
C VAL A 310 6.20 -21.73 -10.08
N ASP A 311 5.90 -20.49 -10.48
CA ASP A 311 6.36 -19.84 -11.73
C ASP A 311 7.73 -20.36 -12.21
N PRO A 312 7.75 -21.27 -13.22
CA PRO A 312 8.97 -21.90 -13.68
C PRO A 312 9.88 -20.94 -14.49
N THR A 313 9.49 -19.66 -14.62
CA THR A 313 10.24 -18.62 -15.34
C THR A 313 10.86 -17.55 -14.44
N THR A 314 10.67 -17.63 -13.11
CA THR A 314 11.29 -16.70 -12.15
C THR A 314 12.82 -16.90 -12.09
N ASP A 315 13.53 -16.19 -12.96
CA ASP A 315 14.99 -16.08 -12.98
C ASP A 315 15.44 -15.16 -11.84
N VAL A 316 15.78 -15.75 -10.68
CA VAL A 316 16.15 -15.01 -9.46
C VAL A 316 17.35 -14.09 -9.69
N ASP A 317 18.32 -14.51 -10.52
CA ASP A 317 19.49 -13.70 -10.89
C ASP A 317 19.09 -12.44 -11.68
N LYS A 318 17.97 -12.47 -12.44
CA LYS A 318 17.41 -11.26 -13.08
C LYS A 318 16.72 -10.33 -12.10
N LEU A 319 15.99 -10.86 -11.12
CA LEU A 319 15.32 -10.04 -10.10
C LEU A 319 16.38 -9.23 -9.32
N LEU A 320 17.43 -9.91 -8.86
CA LEU A 320 18.55 -9.33 -8.09
C LEU A 320 19.40 -8.33 -8.90
N THR A 321 19.42 -8.43 -10.23
CA THR A 321 20.19 -7.51 -11.09
C THR A 321 19.36 -6.37 -11.71
N SER A 322 18.04 -6.40 -11.59
CA SER A 322 17.17 -5.32 -12.07
C SER A 322 17.05 -4.19 -11.04
N ARG A 323 17.39 -2.96 -11.44
CA ARG A 323 17.19 -1.76 -10.61
C ARG A 323 15.71 -1.38 -10.43
N ASP A 324 14.87 -1.85 -11.34
CA ASP A 324 13.47 -1.45 -11.47
C ASP A 324 12.53 -2.09 -10.43
N LEU A 325 13.04 -2.96 -9.54
CA LEU A 325 12.25 -3.70 -8.54
C LEU A 325 12.44 -3.23 -7.09
N ILE A 326 13.10 -2.07 -6.90
CA ILE A 326 13.07 -1.35 -5.62
C ILE A 326 11.76 -0.53 -5.51
N GLU A 327 11.04 -0.33 -6.61
CA GLU A 327 9.70 0.24 -6.64
C GLU A 327 8.62 -0.85 -6.74
N GLU A 328 7.47 -0.60 -6.11
CA GLU A 328 6.26 -1.41 -6.23
C GLU A 328 5.79 -1.53 -7.70
N PRO A 329 5.00 -2.56 -8.07
CA PRO A 329 4.52 -2.75 -9.44
C PRO A 329 3.47 -1.68 -9.86
N HIS A 330 3.95 -0.48 -10.18
CA HIS A 330 3.12 0.66 -10.59
C HIS A 330 2.67 0.54 -12.07
N ASN A 331 1.35 0.54 -12.28
CA ASN A 331 0.76 0.51 -13.62
C ASN A 331 0.93 1.88 -14.32
N LYS A 332 1.73 1.92 -15.39
CA LYS A 332 2.12 3.16 -16.09
C LYS A 332 0.96 3.84 -16.83
N ILE A 333 0.16 4.64 -16.12
CA ILE A 333 -0.85 5.54 -16.71
C ILE A 333 -0.27 6.96 -16.84
N ARG A 334 0.26 7.28 -18.03
CA ARG A 334 0.76 8.63 -18.33
C ARG A 334 -0.39 9.62 -18.52
N ARG A 335 -0.55 10.59 -17.60
CA ARG A 335 -1.24 11.87 -17.84
C ARG A 335 -0.57 13.03 -17.12
N GLN A 336 0.12 13.89 -17.87
CA GLN A 336 0.37 15.26 -17.41
C GLN A 336 -0.98 15.98 -17.28
N SER A 337 -1.37 16.32 -16.05
CA SER A 337 -2.56 17.12 -15.78
C SER A 337 -2.17 18.57 -15.52
N THR A 338 -2.25 19.41 -16.55
CA THR A 338 -2.12 20.87 -16.39
C THR A 338 -3.41 21.53 -15.86
N THR A 339 -4.42 20.75 -15.48
CA THR A 339 -5.71 21.25 -15.00
C THR A 339 -5.77 21.30 -13.48
N ARG A 340 -6.00 22.50 -12.94
CA ARG A 340 -6.32 22.79 -11.51
C ARG A 340 -7.56 22.06 -10.99
N SER A 341 -8.41 21.56 -11.88
CA SER A 341 -9.64 20.85 -11.56
C SER A 341 -9.32 19.41 -11.16
N ILE A 342 -9.56 19.11 -9.88
CA ILE A 342 -9.47 17.76 -9.31
C ILE A 342 -10.91 17.24 -9.15
N PRO A 343 -11.26 16.04 -9.68
CA PRO A 343 -12.62 15.53 -9.61
C PRO A 343 -13.18 15.46 -8.17
N GLY A 344 -14.30 16.12 -7.92
CA GLY A 344 -14.95 16.19 -6.60
C GLY A 344 -14.40 17.27 -5.66
N TYR A 345 -13.45 18.10 -6.12
CA TYR A 345 -12.88 19.22 -5.35
C TYR A 345 -13.14 20.56 -6.05
N PRO A 346 -13.05 21.70 -5.33
CA PRO A 346 -12.97 23.03 -5.93
C PRO A 346 -11.74 23.18 -6.84
N ASP A 347 -11.68 24.24 -7.64
CA ASP A 347 -10.46 24.58 -8.39
C ASP A 347 -9.31 24.92 -7.43
N ALA A 348 -8.21 24.19 -7.53
CA ALA A 348 -7.02 24.45 -6.74
C ALA A 348 -6.27 25.70 -7.25
N PHE A 349 -5.61 26.43 -6.33
CA PHE A 349 -4.65 27.48 -6.73
C PHE A 349 -3.43 26.85 -7.42
N ILE A 350 -2.91 25.78 -6.81
CA ILE A 350 -1.78 24.99 -7.27
C ILE A 350 -2.05 23.51 -6.99
N THR A 351 -1.64 22.65 -7.91
CA THR A 351 -1.61 21.20 -7.77
C THR A 351 -0.21 20.71 -8.08
N HIS A 352 0.17 19.59 -7.49
CA HIS A 352 1.35 18.85 -7.91
C HIS A 352 1.24 18.50 -9.42
N PRO A 353 2.29 18.74 -10.23
CA PRO A 353 2.20 18.80 -11.70
C PRO A 353 2.10 17.43 -12.40
N GLU A 354 2.47 16.35 -11.72
CA GLU A 354 2.46 14.98 -12.28
C GLU A 354 1.23 14.18 -11.82
N ASP A 355 0.88 14.29 -10.54
CA ASP A 355 -0.23 13.59 -9.87
C ASP A 355 -0.81 14.50 -8.77
N PRO A 356 -2.12 14.83 -8.73
CA PRO A 356 -2.71 15.79 -7.81
C PRO A 356 -2.85 15.33 -6.34
N TYR A 357 -1.96 14.49 -5.82
CA TYR A 357 -1.96 14.07 -4.41
C TYR A 357 -1.61 15.21 -3.43
N THR A 358 -0.93 16.26 -3.89
CA THR A 358 -0.70 17.51 -3.16
C THR A 358 -1.37 18.69 -3.87
N ALA A 359 -2.14 19.50 -3.14
CA ALA A 359 -2.84 20.66 -3.69
C ALA A 359 -3.08 21.76 -2.64
N GLY A 360 -3.07 23.02 -3.09
CA GLY A 360 -3.34 24.19 -2.27
C GLY A 360 -4.61 24.92 -2.72
N TYR A 361 -5.49 25.25 -1.77
CA TYR A 361 -6.78 25.90 -2.02
C TYR A 361 -6.99 27.12 -1.11
N PHE A 362 -7.84 28.03 -1.57
CA PHE A 362 -8.43 29.11 -0.78
C PHE A 362 -9.96 28.95 -0.86
N LEU A 363 -10.67 29.09 0.27
CA LEU A 363 -12.13 28.87 0.30
C LEU A 363 -12.91 29.94 -0.50
N ASP A 364 -12.36 31.15 -0.55
CA ASP A 364 -12.78 32.27 -1.40
C ASP A 364 -11.59 33.19 -1.69
N GLU A 365 -11.75 34.20 -2.55
CA GLU A 365 -10.68 35.10 -2.99
C GLU A 365 -9.99 35.88 -1.85
N ASN A 366 -10.71 36.16 -0.75
CA ASN A 366 -10.25 36.93 0.41
C ASN A 366 -10.17 36.07 1.68
N SER A 367 -10.17 34.73 1.54
CA SER A 367 -10.28 33.81 2.66
C SER A 367 -9.11 33.95 3.64
N GLU A 368 -9.46 34.18 4.91
CA GLU A 368 -8.55 34.10 6.05
C GLU A 368 -7.92 32.69 6.16
N VAL A 369 -8.65 31.67 5.70
CA VAL A 369 -8.28 30.26 5.78
C VAL A 369 -7.76 29.74 4.45
N ALA A 370 -6.54 29.21 4.47
CA ALA A 370 -5.95 28.41 3.40
C ALA A 370 -6.10 26.91 3.69
N VAL A 371 -6.12 26.07 2.65
CA VAL A 371 -6.13 24.60 2.80
C VAL A 371 -4.98 23.98 2.02
N LEU A 372 -4.06 23.30 2.71
CA LEU A 372 -3.03 22.46 2.13
C LEU A 372 -3.49 21.00 2.22
N ARG A 373 -3.86 20.38 1.10
CA ARG A 373 -4.16 18.95 1.02
C ARG A 373 -2.88 18.18 0.72
N LEU A 374 -2.56 17.22 1.59
CA LEU A 374 -1.52 16.22 1.40
C LEU A 374 -2.21 14.85 1.52
N SER A 375 -2.63 14.27 0.40
CA SER A 375 -3.28 12.95 0.37
C SER A 375 -2.31 11.78 0.12
N ALA A 376 -1.02 12.08 -0.07
CA ALA A 376 0.09 11.14 -0.07
C ALA A 376 1.42 11.91 0.12
N PHE A 377 2.52 11.19 0.28
CA PHE A 377 3.91 11.69 0.28
C PHE A 377 4.76 11.14 -0.87
N SER A 378 4.11 10.53 -1.85
CA SER A 378 4.63 10.14 -3.16
C SER A 378 3.44 9.95 -4.10
N ALA A 379 3.63 10.06 -5.42
CA ALA A 379 2.56 9.72 -6.36
C ALA A 379 2.21 8.23 -6.30
N ALA A 380 0.97 7.88 -6.68
CA ALA A 380 0.54 6.48 -6.67
C ALA A 380 1.17 5.62 -7.79
N ASN A 381 1.76 6.25 -8.82
CA ASN A 381 2.27 5.57 -10.02
C ASN A 381 3.51 6.25 -10.65
N SER A 382 4.35 6.96 -9.90
CA SER A 382 5.52 7.65 -10.46
C SER A 382 6.85 6.99 -10.12
N SER A 383 7.49 6.39 -11.13
CA SER A 383 8.94 6.14 -11.15
C SER A 383 9.70 7.43 -11.50
N SER A 384 9.32 8.55 -10.88
CA SER A 384 9.70 9.90 -11.31
C SER A 384 10.67 10.52 -10.33
N GLU A 385 11.91 10.69 -10.77
CA GLU A 385 12.97 11.38 -10.02
C GLU A 385 12.55 12.80 -9.60
N THR A 386 11.56 13.41 -10.28
CA THR A 386 11.05 14.75 -9.96
C THR A 386 9.88 14.79 -8.97
N ASP A 387 9.28 13.66 -8.57
CA ASP A 387 8.07 13.63 -7.71
C ASP A 387 8.25 14.38 -6.38
N GLN A 388 9.27 14.01 -5.59
CA GLN A 388 9.55 14.61 -4.29
C GLN A 388 9.87 16.12 -4.40
N GLY A 389 10.68 16.51 -5.40
CA GLY A 389 11.02 17.91 -5.68
C GLY A 389 9.83 18.74 -6.16
N ASN A 390 8.89 18.12 -6.87
CA ASN A 390 7.65 18.74 -7.29
C ASN A 390 6.68 18.92 -6.11
N GLN A 391 6.58 17.96 -5.17
CA GLN A 391 5.80 18.15 -3.94
C GLN A 391 6.40 19.28 -3.09
N GLN A 392 7.72 19.25 -2.86
CA GLN A 392 8.50 20.28 -2.19
C GLN A 392 8.22 21.69 -2.76
N THR A 393 8.29 21.83 -4.09
CA THR A 393 8.00 23.08 -4.81
C THR A 393 6.54 23.51 -4.68
N THR A 394 5.60 22.57 -4.76
CA THR A 394 4.15 22.83 -4.65
C THR A 394 3.80 23.41 -3.28
N ILE A 395 4.33 22.82 -2.20
CA ILE A 395 4.15 23.32 -0.83
C ILE A 395 4.79 24.71 -0.67
N ALA A 396 6.02 24.89 -1.18
CA ALA A 396 6.73 26.16 -1.07
C ALA A 396 5.97 27.33 -1.72
N LEU A 397 5.49 27.14 -2.96
CA LEU A 397 4.74 28.16 -3.69
C LEU A 397 3.38 28.45 -3.04
N PHE A 398 2.69 27.44 -2.50
CA PHE A 398 1.43 27.65 -1.80
C PHE A 398 1.60 28.47 -0.51
N LEU A 399 2.61 28.16 0.30
CA LEU A 399 2.87 28.90 1.55
C LEU A 399 3.34 30.34 1.27
N ALA A 400 4.07 30.57 0.17
CA ALA A 400 4.41 31.91 -0.29
C ALA A 400 3.16 32.73 -0.69
N GLU A 401 2.23 32.13 -1.44
CA GLU A 401 0.96 32.76 -1.83
C GLU A 401 0.09 33.07 -0.59
N CYS A 402 -0.01 32.15 0.37
CA CYS A 402 -0.74 32.39 1.63
C CYS A 402 -0.24 33.65 2.34
N LYS A 403 1.07 33.81 2.43
CA LYS A 403 1.72 35.00 3.02
C LYS A 403 1.48 36.25 2.18
N GLN A 404 1.47 36.16 0.85
CA GLN A 404 1.18 37.29 -0.04
C GLN A 404 -0.27 37.77 0.08
N ARG A 405 -1.22 36.85 0.27
CA ARG A 405 -2.65 37.16 0.50
C ARG A 405 -2.96 37.63 1.91
N GLY A 406 -2.09 37.33 2.88
CA GLY A 406 -2.34 37.62 4.29
C GLY A 406 -3.32 36.63 4.95
N SER A 407 -3.42 35.40 4.44
CA SER A 407 -4.14 34.32 5.12
C SER A 407 -3.51 34.09 6.49
N THR A 408 -4.32 34.01 7.55
CA THR A 408 -3.84 33.86 8.94
C THR A 408 -4.01 32.45 9.47
N LYS A 409 -4.83 31.60 8.81
CA LYS A 409 -5.16 30.24 9.25
C LYS A 409 -4.88 29.21 8.17
N LEU A 410 -4.48 28.01 8.58
CA LEU A 410 -4.21 26.88 7.68
C LEU A 410 -4.93 25.60 8.15
N ILE A 411 -5.68 24.98 7.25
CA ILE A 411 -6.09 23.58 7.38
C ILE A 411 -5.07 22.73 6.63
N VAL A 412 -4.48 21.75 7.29
CA VAL A 412 -3.70 20.68 6.65
C VAL A 412 -4.61 19.46 6.54
N ASP A 413 -5.05 19.12 5.33
CA ASP A 413 -5.94 18.00 5.07
C ASP A 413 -5.12 16.73 4.72
N LEU A 414 -5.19 15.74 5.62
CA LEU A 414 -4.55 14.42 5.49
C LEU A 414 -5.56 13.29 5.22
N SER A 415 -6.80 13.62 4.80
CA SER A 415 -7.81 12.63 4.47
C SER A 415 -7.31 11.68 3.36
N ALA A 416 -7.52 10.37 3.55
CA ALA A 416 -6.99 9.28 2.72
C ALA A 416 -5.45 9.16 2.59
N ASN A 417 -4.65 9.85 3.43
CA ASN A 417 -3.18 9.81 3.30
C ASN A 417 -2.56 8.55 3.95
N GLY A 418 -2.44 7.47 3.18
CA GLY A 418 -1.79 6.23 3.62
C GLY A 418 -0.27 6.31 3.85
N GLY A 419 0.39 7.42 3.47
CA GLY A 419 1.83 7.59 3.55
C GLY A 419 2.48 7.92 2.20
N GLY A 420 3.66 7.35 1.95
CA GLY A 420 4.53 7.64 0.80
C GLY A 420 5.99 7.81 1.24
N SER A 421 6.82 8.52 0.46
CA SER A 421 8.23 8.73 0.80
C SER A 421 8.41 9.41 2.16
N VAL A 422 9.20 8.78 3.04
CA VAL A 422 9.51 9.31 4.38
C VAL A 422 10.09 10.73 4.30
N PHE A 423 11.02 10.99 3.38
CA PHE A 423 11.70 12.29 3.32
C PHE A 423 10.80 13.43 2.84
N SER A 424 9.85 13.16 1.95
CA SER A 424 8.78 14.11 1.59
C SER A 424 7.97 14.55 2.82
N GLY A 425 7.66 13.61 3.74
CA GLY A 425 7.00 13.93 5.02
C GLY A 425 7.83 14.83 5.93
N TYR A 426 9.14 14.62 5.98
CA TYR A 426 10.07 15.47 6.74
C TYR A 426 10.18 16.88 6.12
N ASP A 427 10.25 17.01 4.79
CA ASP A 427 10.28 18.30 4.10
C ASP A 427 8.98 19.10 4.30
N ALA A 428 7.83 18.47 4.12
CA ALA A 428 6.53 19.10 4.36
C ALA A 428 6.43 19.65 5.80
N CYS A 429 6.90 18.90 6.80
CA CYS A 429 7.01 19.38 8.18
C CYS A 429 7.99 20.56 8.33
N LYS A 430 9.18 20.50 7.73
CA LYS A 430 10.18 21.59 7.75
C LYS A 430 9.68 22.88 7.11
N ARG A 431 8.84 22.79 6.06
CA ARG A 431 8.23 23.96 5.40
C ARG A 431 7.15 24.63 6.24
N LEU A 432 6.42 23.84 7.04
CA LEU A 432 5.44 24.37 7.99
C LEU A 432 6.09 24.96 9.25
N PHE A 433 7.21 24.41 9.72
CA PHE A 433 7.84 24.83 10.98
C PHE A 433 9.37 25.03 10.90
N ARG A 434 9.80 26.24 11.28
CA ARG A 434 11.20 26.66 11.32
C ARG A 434 12.11 25.86 12.27
N ARG A 435 11.55 25.20 13.30
CA ARG A 435 12.31 24.71 14.48
C ARG A 435 12.36 23.20 14.67
N LEU A 436 11.89 22.43 13.70
CA LEU A 436 11.98 20.97 13.75
C LEU A 436 13.38 20.51 13.29
N PHE A 437 13.95 19.57 14.04
CA PHE A 437 15.24 18.87 13.78
C PHE A 437 16.51 19.74 13.72
N HIS A 438 17.45 19.43 14.61
CA HIS A 438 18.87 19.76 14.47
C HIS A 438 19.65 18.46 14.18
N THR A 439 20.46 18.45 13.10
CA THR A 439 21.76 17.77 12.82
C THR A 439 22.12 16.34 13.37
N VAL A 440 23.04 15.52 12.83
CA VAL A 440 23.69 15.19 11.50
C VAL A 440 24.63 13.97 11.72
N ASP A 441 24.85 13.10 10.70
CA ASP A 441 26.02 12.23 10.34
C ASP A 441 25.78 10.69 10.15
N LEU A 442 26.25 10.15 9.00
CA LEU A 442 26.34 8.80 8.35
C LEU A 442 25.74 7.50 8.93
N SER A 443 24.81 7.53 9.89
CA SER A 443 24.07 6.33 10.32
C SER A 443 22.77 6.71 11.03
N ALA A 444 21.99 5.71 11.43
CA ALA A 444 21.04 5.85 12.52
C ALA A 444 21.73 6.52 13.74
N LEU A 445 21.20 7.67 14.17
CA LEU A 445 21.71 8.43 15.31
C LEU A 445 20.97 8.06 16.59
N ASP A 446 21.59 8.28 17.75
CA ASP A 446 20.97 8.05 19.06
C ASP A 446 20.01 9.19 19.48
N THR A 447 19.47 9.07 20.70
CA THR A 447 18.57 10.08 21.29
C THR A 447 19.24 11.42 21.61
N ASP A 448 20.57 11.51 21.56
CA ASP A 448 21.38 12.72 21.71
C ASP A 448 21.94 13.25 20.38
N LEU A 449 21.54 12.65 19.24
CA LEU A 449 22.01 12.97 17.88
C LEU A 449 23.50 12.62 17.63
N LYS A 450 23.99 11.58 18.30
CA LYS A 450 25.36 11.05 18.13
C LYS A 450 25.30 9.70 17.42
N LYS A 451 26.41 9.31 16.79
CA LYS A 451 26.58 7.96 16.25
C LYS A 451 26.72 6.94 17.39
N TYR A 452 26.15 5.75 17.20
CA TYR A 452 26.40 4.62 18.08
C TYR A 452 27.89 4.22 18.05
N PRO A 453 28.55 3.95 19.20
CA PRO A 453 29.97 3.58 19.21
C PRO A 453 30.25 2.22 18.56
N SER A 454 29.30 1.29 18.60
CA SER A 454 29.39 -0.05 18.02
C SER A 454 28.02 -0.66 17.69
N TRP A 455 28.02 -1.76 16.92
CA TRP A 455 26.84 -2.61 16.72
C TRP A 455 26.22 -3.12 18.01
N LYS A 456 26.96 -3.20 19.12
CA LYS A 456 26.44 -3.68 20.41
C LYS A 456 25.56 -2.64 21.09
N GLU A 457 25.94 -1.35 21.08
CA GLU A 457 25.08 -0.30 21.64
C GLU A 457 23.86 -0.02 20.75
N PHE A 458 23.96 -0.27 19.43
CA PHE A 458 22.83 -0.20 18.53
C PHE A 458 21.90 -1.43 18.65
N GLY A 459 22.48 -2.63 18.70
CA GLY A 459 21.77 -3.91 18.64
C GLY A 459 21.03 -4.31 19.93
N GLY A 460 21.38 -3.72 21.08
CA GLY A 460 20.68 -3.96 22.34
C GLY A 460 21.03 -5.30 23.00
N PRO A 461 20.06 -6.10 23.46
CA PRO A 461 18.60 -5.86 23.40
C PRO A 461 18.14 -4.77 24.38
N PHE A 462 17.29 -3.86 23.90
CA PHE A 462 16.60 -2.87 24.73
C PHE A 462 15.18 -3.37 25.03
N ARG A 463 14.86 -3.57 26.32
CA ARG A 463 13.57 -4.15 26.69
C ARG A 463 12.49 -3.10 26.91
N PHE A 464 11.42 -3.19 26.13
CA PHE A 464 10.22 -2.36 26.26
C PHE A 464 8.98 -3.26 26.30
N HIS A 465 8.16 -3.11 27.35
CA HIS A 465 6.89 -3.85 27.55
C HIS A 465 6.94 -5.38 27.37
N GLY A 466 8.10 -6.02 27.61
CA GLY A 466 8.27 -7.47 27.53
C GLY A 466 8.98 -7.96 26.27
N ASP A 467 9.10 -7.11 25.25
CA ASP A 467 9.80 -7.41 24.00
C ASP A 467 11.23 -6.85 23.96
N ASN A 468 12.04 -7.25 22.98
CA ASN A 468 13.41 -6.80 22.77
C ASN A 468 13.53 -5.98 21.48
N PHE A 469 14.03 -4.75 21.59
CA PHE A 469 14.22 -3.82 20.48
C PHE A 469 15.70 -3.52 20.24
N LEU A 470 15.99 -3.02 19.05
CA LEU A 470 17.17 -2.22 18.76
C LEU A 470 17.11 -0.88 19.54
N ALA A 471 18.21 -0.14 19.55
CA ALA A 471 18.24 1.19 20.14
C ALA A 471 17.30 2.18 19.42
N ILE A 472 16.79 3.19 20.12
CA ILE A 472 15.93 4.23 19.52
C ILE A 472 16.76 5.11 18.59
N THR A 473 16.49 5.02 17.29
CA THR A 473 17.24 5.72 16.25
C THR A 473 16.60 7.06 15.85
N ARG A 474 17.39 7.91 15.19
CA ARG A 474 16.90 9.04 14.38
C ARG A 474 17.51 9.02 12.98
N ALA A 475 16.70 9.45 12.01
CA ALA A 475 17.13 9.67 10.64
C ALA A 475 18.18 10.79 10.57
N ASN A 476 19.22 10.58 9.79
CA ASN A 476 20.21 11.60 9.50
C ASN A 476 19.98 12.21 8.11
N LEU A 477 19.52 13.45 8.08
CA LEU A 477 19.17 14.20 6.87
C LEU A 477 20.35 14.87 6.17
N SER A 478 21.60 14.60 6.57
CA SER A 478 22.80 15.12 5.89
C SER A 478 23.81 14.03 5.56
N ASP A 479 23.37 12.77 5.54
CA ASP A 479 24.11 11.71 4.86
C ASP A 479 23.55 11.57 3.43
N PRO A 480 24.36 11.87 2.40
CA PRO A 480 23.94 11.72 1.01
C PRO A 480 23.73 10.24 0.61
N LEU A 481 24.02 9.25 1.46
CA LEU A 481 23.63 7.85 1.24
C LEU A 481 22.24 7.50 1.83
N MET A 482 21.73 8.31 2.75
CA MET A 482 20.34 8.22 3.25
C MET A 482 19.37 9.00 2.38
N THR A 483 19.84 10.08 1.75
CA THR A 483 19.03 11.06 1.02
C THR A 483 19.48 11.19 -0.45
N THR A 484 19.87 10.07 -1.08
CA THR A 484 20.65 10.01 -2.33
C THR A 484 20.15 10.91 -3.45
N ASP A 485 18.83 11.04 -3.58
CA ASP A 485 18.19 11.68 -4.72
C ASP A 485 17.21 12.81 -4.30
N PHE A 486 17.20 13.21 -3.01
CA PHE A 486 16.32 14.28 -2.52
C PHE A 486 16.84 14.95 -1.24
N SER A 487 16.97 16.29 -1.25
CA SER A 487 17.36 17.09 -0.09
C SER A 487 16.14 17.67 0.64
N VAL A 488 15.99 17.32 1.93
CA VAL A 488 14.99 17.92 2.84
C VAL A 488 15.38 19.36 3.19
N ALA A 489 14.43 20.29 3.21
CA ALA A 489 14.68 21.70 3.51
C ALA A 489 15.48 21.93 4.83
N GLY A 490 16.54 22.71 4.70
CA GLY A 490 17.56 22.97 5.72
C GLY A 490 18.78 22.05 5.67
N TYR A 491 18.94 21.22 4.63
CA TYR A 491 20.03 20.24 4.49
C TYR A 491 20.54 20.08 3.06
N LEU A 492 21.80 19.67 2.93
CA LEU A 492 22.47 19.33 1.67
C LEU A 492 22.24 20.38 0.56
N ASP A 493 21.59 20.02 -0.54
CA ASP A 493 21.35 20.90 -1.69
C ASP A 493 20.19 21.89 -1.49
N GLU A 494 19.41 21.71 -0.42
CA GLU A 494 18.35 22.63 0.04
C GLU A 494 18.72 23.25 1.41
N PRO A 495 19.83 24.02 1.53
CA PRO A 495 20.36 24.46 2.83
C PRO A 495 19.54 25.55 3.53
N GLU A 496 18.56 26.16 2.85
CA GLU A 496 17.73 27.22 3.45
C GLU A 496 16.68 26.64 4.40
N ILE A 497 16.63 27.16 5.63
CA ILE A 497 15.60 26.79 6.61
C ILE A 497 14.33 27.61 6.33
N PRO A 498 13.18 26.97 6.01
CA PRO A 498 11.94 27.69 5.71
C PRO A 498 11.47 28.56 6.88
N VAL A 499 10.91 29.72 6.55
CA VAL A 499 10.21 30.57 7.52
C VAL A 499 8.75 30.14 7.54
N ALA A 500 8.31 29.61 8.67
CA ALA A 500 6.91 29.23 8.90
C ALA A 500 5.95 30.36 8.50
N ALA A 501 4.98 30.06 7.64
CA ALA A 501 3.98 31.02 7.17
C ALA A 501 2.88 31.29 8.20
N PHE A 502 2.65 30.34 9.12
CA PHE A 502 1.60 30.37 10.15
C PHE A 502 2.21 30.07 11.53
N ALA A 503 1.57 30.53 12.60
CA ALA A 503 1.86 30.03 13.95
C ALA A 503 1.11 28.71 14.18
N ALA A 504 1.64 27.83 15.03
CA ALA A 504 1.05 26.51 15.26
C ALA A 504 -0.39 26.56 15.79
N ASP A 505 -0.73 27.57 16.60
CA ASP A 505 -2.09 27.77 17.12
C ASP A 505 -3.13 28.07 16.03
N ASP A 506 -2.67 28.61 14.88
CA ASP A 506 -3.47 28.96 13.70
C ASP A 506 -3.53 27.85 12.64
N ILE A 507 -2.88 26.70 12.89
CA ILE A 507 -2.96 25.50 12.06
C ILE A 507 -3.93 24.50 12.71
N VAL A 508 -4.69 23.78 11.88
CA VAL A 508 -5.41 22.56 12.29
C VAL A 508 -5.17 21.45 11.27
N VAL A 509 -4.96 20.22 11.74
CA VAL A 509 -4.85 19.04 10.87
C VAL A 509 -6.17 18.26 10.84
N LEU A 510 -6.66 17.97 9.64
CA LEU A 510 -7.86 17.17 9.39
C LEU A 510 -7.48 15.73 9.03
N TYR A 511 -8.18 14.76 9.63
CA TYR A 511 -8.00 13.32 9.43
C TYR A 511 -9.34 12.61 9.20
N ASP A 512 -9.31 11.51 8.45
CA ASP A 512 -10.41 10.53 8.31
C ASP A 512 -10.02 9.13 8.82
N GLY A 513 -8.90 9.02 9.54
CA GLY A 513 -8.38 7.76 10.07
C GLY A 513 -7.45 7.00 9.12
N SER A 514 -7.42 7.33 7.83
CA SER A 514 -6.54 6.64 6.87
C SER A 514 -5.05 6.98 7.04
N CYS A 515 -4.70 7.94 7.90
CA CYS A 515 -3.32 8.33 8.14
C CYS A 515 -2.48 7.17 8.70
N GLY A 516 -1.41 6.81 8.00
CA GLY A 516 -0.46 5.75 8.37
C GLY A 516 0.92 5.98 7.74
N SER A 517 1.89 5.10 8.03
CA SER A 517 3.26 5.17 7.51
C SER A 517 3.85 6.59 7.68
N THR A 518 4.43 7.17 6.64
CA THR A 518 4.92 8.57 6.61
C THR A 518 3.88 9.60 7.07
N CYS A 519 2.58 9.40 6.83
CA CYS A 519 1.56 10.30 7.38
C CYS A 519 1.54 10.27 8.90
N ALA A 520 1.72 9.11 9.54
CA ALA A 520 1.83 9.01 10.99
C ALA A 520 3.07 9.76 11.50
N ILE A 521 4.21 9.69 10.80
CA ILE A 521 5.42 10.45 11.14
C ILE A 521 5.15 11.96 11.06
N PHE A 522 4.58 12.44 9.95
CA PHE A 522 4.18 13.83 9.76
C PHE A 522 3.21 14.28 10.87
N ALA A 523 2.18 13.49 11.16
CA ALA A 523 1.18 13.75 12.19
C ALA A 523 1.78 13.88 13.60
N GLU A 524 2.68 12.96 13.99
CA GLU A 524 3.36 13.03 15.30
C GLU A 524 4.33 14.21 15.38
N PHE A 525 4.91 14.68 14.25
CA PHE A 525 5.68 15.92 14.20
C PHE A 525 4.80 17.17 14.35
N MET A 526 3.70 17.28 13.58
CA MET A 526 2.71 18.36 13.69
C MET A 526 2.21 18.50 15.13
N LYS A 527 1.85 17.37 15.76
CA LYS A 527 1.31 17.31 17.12
C LYS A 527 2.38 17.54 18.20
N ASN A 528 3.40 16.68 18.29
CA ASN A 528 4.27 16.65 19.48
C ASN A 528 5.41 17.68 19.44
N GLN A 529 5.82 18.12 18.25
CA GLN A 529 6.87 19.14 18.10
C GLN A 529 6.31 20.49 17.62
N GLY A 530 5.28 20.46 16.75
CA GLY A 530 4.58 21.67 16.32
C GLY A 530 3.58 22.19 17.37
N GLY A 531 2.96 21.33 18.17
CA GLY A 531 1.87 21.69 19.09
C GLY A 531 0.51 21.88 18.40
N VAL A 532 0.39 21.47 17.13
CA VAL A 532 -0.80 21.72 16.31
C VAL A 532 -1.98 20.83 16.73
N ARG A 533 -3.17 21.43 16.72
CA ARG A 533 -4.44 20.76 17.03
C ARG A 533 -4.96 19.97 15.84
N SER A 534 -5.77 18.95 16.11
CA SER A 534 -6.34 18.09 15.08
C SER A 534 -7.83 17.86 15.24
N ILE A 535 -8.47 17.50 14.12
CA ILE A 535 -9.86 17.04 14.03
C ILE A 535 -9.85 15.72 13.25
N ALA A 536 -10.45 14.67 13.79
CA ALA A 536 -10.75 13.44 13.07
C ALA A 536 -12.25 13.38 12.77
N VAL A 537 -12.64 12.92 11.57
CA VAL A 537 -14.03 12.89 11.11
C VAL A 537 -14.47 11.51 10.62
N GLY A 538 -15.75 11.20 10.80
CA GLY A 538 -16.33 9.90 10.50
C GLY A 538 -16.30 8.96 11.70
N GLY A 539 -16.12 7.66 11.43
CA GLY A 539 -16.24 6.57 12.39
C GLY A 539 -17.58 5.85 12.33
N ARG A 540 -17.78 4.90 13.23
CA ARG A 540 -19.05 4.21 13.43
C ARG A 540 -20.14 5.21 13.86
N PRO A 541 -21.44 4.92 13.64
CA PRO A 541 -22.53 5.82 14.01
C PRO A 541 -22.77 5.83 15.53
N GLN A 542 -21.85 6.44 16.27
CA GLN A 542 -21.85 6.57 17.73
C GLN A 542 -21.25 7.93 18.17
N ASP A 543 -21.61 8.40 19.37
CA ASP A 543 -20.95 9.55 20.00
C ASP A 543 -19.58 9.13 20.55
N GLY A 544 -18.51 9.86 20.21
CA GLY A 544 -17.18 9.55 20.74
C GLY A 544 -16.02 10.32 20.10
N LEU A 545 -14.81 9.90 20.46
CA LEU A 545 -13.57 10.32 19.80
C LEU A 545 -13.08 9.19 18.90
N MET A 546 -12.63 9.55 17.69
CA MET A 546 -11.99 8.67 16.73
C MET A 546 -10.47 8.94 16.69
N GLN A 547 -9.65 7.93 16.37
CA GLN A 547 -8.23 8.16 16.09
C GLN A 547 -8.02 8.73 14.68
N GLY A 548 -7.29 9.85 14.58
CA GLY A 548 -6.90 10.42 13.28
C GLY A 548 -5.84 9.59 12.55
N ILE A 549 -5.05 8.79 13.28
CA ILE A 549 -4.05 7.87 12.76
C ILE A 549 -4.54 6.45 13.04
N GLY A 550 -5.30 5.89 12.11
CA GLY A 550 -5.76 4.50 12.16
C GLY A 550 -4.89 3.55 11.35
N GLY A 551 -3.99 4.05 10.50
CA GLY A 551 -3.01 3.25 9.79
C GLY A 551 -1.79 2.89 10.66
N SER A 552 -0.97 1.96 10.18
CA SER A 552 0.28 1.53 10.84
C SER A 552 1.20 2.70 11.16
N LYS A 553 1.63 2.80 12.42
CA LYS A 553 2.62 3.79 12.87
C LYS A 553 4.06 3.31 12.61
N GLY A 554 4.43 3.20 11.34
CA GLY A 554 5.77 2.79 10.91
C GLY A 554 6.46 3.80 9.99
N SER A 555 7.62 3.38 9.46
CA SER A 555 8.46 4.15 8.53
C SER A 555 8.51 3.42 7.17
N GLN A 556 9.63 3.51 6.45
CA GLN A 556 9.87 2.74 5.23
C GLN A 556 9.73 1.23 5.48
N VAL A 557 9.01 0.53 4.60
CA VAL A 557 8.92 -0.93 4.58
C VAL A 557 10.20 -1.52 3.98
N LEU A 558 10.71 -2.59 4.57
CA LEU A 558 11.76 -3.42 3.98
C LEU A 558 11.12 -4.70 3.45
N THR A 559 11.15 -4.88 2.13
CA THR A 559 10.67 -6.12 1.50
C THR A 559 11.70 -7.23 1.61
N ASP A 560 11.28 -8.48 1.48
CA ASP A 560 12.20 -9.64 1.46
C ASP A 560 13.29 -9.49 0.38
N LEU A 561 12.91 -9.05 -0.83
CA LEU A 561 13.86 -8.73 -1.91
C LEU A 561 14.87 -7.64 -1.49
N THR A 562 14.44 -6.61 -0.76
CA THR A 562 15.34 -5.55 -0.26
C THR A 562 16.32 -6.09 0.78
N ILE A 563 15.86 -6.97 1.67
CA ILE A 563 16.68 -7.66 2.67
C ILE A 563 17.73 -8.53 1.96
N GLU A 564 17.34 -9.28 0.94
CA GLU A 564 18.24 -10.12 0.14
C GLU A 564 19.28 -9.29 -0.64
N VAL A 565 18.87 -8.22 -1.31
CA VAL A 565 19.80 -7.28 -1.98
C VAL A 565 20.79 -6.67 -0.98
N HIS A 566 20.35 -6.30 0.23
CA HIS A 566 21.24 -5.82 1.28
C HIS A 566 22.22 -6.91 1.78
N ARG A 567 21.76 -8.16 1.88
CA ARG A 567 22.58 -9.32 2.27
C ARG A 567 23.68 -9.60 1.24
N GLU A 568 23.37 -9.59 -0.04
CA GLU A 568 24.36 -9.78 -1.11
C GLU A 568 25.34 -8.60 -1.20
N ALA A 569 24.84 -7.36 -1.07
CA ALA A 569 25.66 -6.15 -1.08
C ALA A 569 26.61 -6.02 0.12
N LEU A 570 26.42 -6.79 1.21
CA LEU A 570 27.22 -6.70 2.43
C LEU A 570 28.71 -6.95 2.16
N ASN A 571 29.05 -8.02 1.43
CA ASN A 571 30.45 -8.37 1.15
C ASN A 571 31.16 -7.31 0.28
N ALA A 572 30.46 -6.75 -0.70
CA ALA A 572 30.98 -5.66 -1.52
C ALA A 572 31.14 -4.36 -0.71
N SER A 573 30.18 -4.06 0.16
CA SER A 573 30.19 -2.90 1.06
C SER A 573 31.37 -2.97 2.05
N LEU A 574 31.59 -4.13 2.67
CA LEU A 574 32.74 -4.38 3.56
C LEU A 574 34.06 -4.14 2.83
N ALA A 575 34.24 -4.72 1.63
CA ALA A 575 35.46 -4.51 0.84
C ALA A 575 35.72 -3.03 0.48
N VAL A 576 34.68 -2.25 0.22
CA VAL A 576 34.78 -0.79 -0.01
C VAL A 576 35.17 -0.04 1.27
N LEU A 577 34.59 -0.41 2.42
CA LEU A 577 34.92 0.19 3.72
C LEU A 577 36.35 -0.12 4.15
N GLU A 578 36.82 -1.37 3.96
CA GLU A 578 38.21 -1.78 4.20
C GLU A 578 39.19 -1.00 3.32
N ALA A 579 38.91 -0.90 2.01
CA ALA A 579 39.73 -0.14 1.07
C ALA A 579 39.81 1.36 1.43
N LYS A 580 38.70 1.92 1.96
CA LYS A 580 38.64 3.30 2.48
C LYS A 580 39.25 3.46 3.88
N LYS A 581 39.68 2.38 4.54
CA LYS A 581 40.13 2.35 5.95
C LYS A 581 39.10 2.95 6.92
N ALA A 582 37.82 2.75 6.62
CA ALA A 582 36.76 3.14 7.52
C ALA A 582 36.78 2.27 8.79
N ASN A 583 36.29 2.80 9.91
CA ASN A 583 36.09 1.99 11.11
C ASN A 583 34.88 1.09 10.89
N ILE A 584 35.11 -0.19 10.59
CA ILE A 584 34.05 -1.20 10.45
C ILE A 584 33.72 -1.74 11.85
N PRO A 585 32.51 -1.52 12.39
CA PRO A 585 32.14 -2.07 13.68
C PRO A 585 31.98 -3.60 13.60
N GLU A 586 32.36 -4.30 14.68
CA GLU A 586 32.31 -5.77 14.77
C GLU A 586 30.91 -6.31 14.47
N ALA A 587 30.80 -7.24 13.53
CA ALA A 587 29.52 -7.86 13.15
C ALA A 587 28.82 -8.48 14.37
N PRO A 588 27.46 -8.46 14.42
CA PRO A 588 26.72 -9.11 15.49
C PRO A 588 27.07 -10.60 15.55
N ALA A 589 26.96 -11.19 16.75
CA ALA A 589 27.22 -12.61 16.94
C ALA A 589 26.32 -13.45 16.02
N ALA A 590 26.85 -14.54 15.45
CA ALA A 590 26.12 -15.39 14.52
C ALA A 590 24.84 -16.03 15.11
N SER A 591 24.65 -15.99 16.44
CA SER A 591 23.41 -16.39 17.12
C SER A 591 22.30 -15.32 17.13
N TRP A 592 22.59 -14.11 16.64
CA TRP A 592 21.64 -13.00 16.47
C TRP A 592 21.23 -12.85 15.00
N ILE A 593 22.02 -13.41 14.09
CA ILE A 593 21.66 -13.66 12.71
C ILE A 593 20.84 -14.96 12.71
N PRO A 594 19.66 -15.04 12.07
CA PRO A 594 18.91 -16.29 11.98
C PRO A 594 19.79 -17.41 11.41
N PRO A 595 19.93 -18.55 12.10
CA PRO A 595 20.82 -19.61 11.66
C PRO A 595 20.32 -20.22 10.35
N ASP A 596 21.19 -20.18 9.35
CA ASP A 596 21.11 -20.91 8.09
C ASP A 596 19.73 -20.91 7.39
N VAL A 597 19.38 -19.77 6.79
CA VAL A 597 18.49 -19.77 5.61
C VAL A 597 19.24 -20.48 4.47
N TYR A 598 19.13 -21.81 4.44
CA TYR A 598 19.76 -22.71 3.50
C TYR A 598 19.21 -22.49 2.08
N MET A 599 19.88 -21.62 1.31
CA MET A 599 19.95 -21.79 -0.13
C MET A 599 21.00 -22.87 -0.44
N ASP A 600 20.60 -23.94 -1.12
CA ASP A 600 21.54 -24.92 -1.69
C ASP A 600 22.26 -24.28 -2.87
N PHE A 601 23.31 -23.50 -2.59
CA PHE A 601 24.27 -23.07 -3.58
C PHE A 601 25.07 -24.29 -4.03
N GLY A 602 24.57 -24.96 -5.08
CA GLY A 602 25.09 -26.20 -5.65
C GLY A 602 26.60 -26.31 -5.54
N GLY A 603 27.04 -27.21 -4.64
CA GLY A 603 28.31 -27.08 -3.96
C GLY A 603 29.53 -26.97 -4.88
N ARG A 604 30.25 -25.85 -4.81
CA ARG A 604 31.69 -25.82 -5.14
C ARG A 604 32.51 -26.40 -3.98
N GLY A 605 32.40 -27.71 -3.83
CA GLY A 605 33.42 -28.49 -3.13
C GLY A 605 34.79 -28.32 -3.81
N GLU A 606 35.85 -28.42 -3.02
CA GLU A 606 37.23 -28.14 -3.42
C GLU A 606 37.67 -28.94 -4.66
N SER A 607 37.98 -28.25 -5.76
CA SER A 607 38.56 -28.88 -6.95
C SER A 607 40.09 -28.91 -6.87
N ASN A 608 40.65 -30.02 -6.39
CA ASN A 608 42.04 -30.37 -6.72
C ASN A 608 42.07 -30.93 -8.16
N PRO A 609 43.09 -30.64 -8.99
CA PRO A 609 42.96 -30.75 -10.45
C PRO A 609 43.26 -32.16 -10.98
N GLY A 610 42.34 -32.72 -11.78
CA GLY A 610 42.57 -33.96 -12.52
C GLY A 610 41.39 -34.39 -13.40
N SER A 611 41.66 -34.57 -14.70
CA SER A 611 40.83 -35.26 -15.71
C SER A 611 39.36 -34.85 -15.90
N LEU A 612 39.09 -34.16 -17.02
CA LEU A 612 38.00 -34.52 -17.95
C LEU A 612 38.27 -35.96 -18.48
N PRO A 613 37.28 -36.80 -18.82
CA PRO A 613 36.10 -36.48 -19.64
C PRO A 613 34.77 -36.98 -18.98
N ASP A 614 33.60 -37.11 -19.62
CA ASP A 614 33.23 -37.02 -21.05
C ASP A 614 31.75 -36.57 -21.23
N VAL A 615 31.33 -36.38 -22.49
CA VAL A 615 29.93 -36.13 -22.90
C VAL A 615 29.23 -37.46 -23.22
N LEU A 616 28.05 -37.70 -22.63
CA LEU A 616 27.16 -38.78 -23.07
C LEU A 616 25.76 -38.25 -23.42
N VAL A 617 25.26 -38.68 -24.57
CA VAL A 617 23.99 -38.29 -25.20
C VAL A 617 22.96 -39.42 -24.97
N ILE A 618 21.71 -39.21 -25.46
CA ILE A 618 20.61 -40.17 -25.70
C ILE A 618 19.92 -40.77 -24.44
N TYR A 619 18.59 -40.96 -24.37
CA TYR A 619 17.56 -41.11 -25.44
C TYR A 619 16.24 -40.33 -25.22
N ARG A 620 15.39 -40.43 -26.25
CA ARG A 620 14.11 -39.75 -26.50
C ARG A 620 12.95 -40.78 -26.54
N GLU A 621 11.73 -40.34 -26.26
CA GLU A 621 10.42 -40.90 -26.69
C GLU A 621 10.18 -42.43 -26.68
N SER A 622 9.26 -42.86 -25.80
CA SER A 622 8.01 -43.52 -26.21
C SER A 622 6.86 -42.68 -25.62
N ASP A 623 5.63 -42.61 -26.15
CA ASP A 623 4.83 -43.64 -26.81
C ASP A 623 4.26 -43.20 -28.19
N THR A 624 3.57 -44.11 -28.88
CA THR A 624 3.11 -44.01 -30.29
C THR A 624 2.10 -42.91 -30.59
#